data_AF-A0A220W915-F1
#
_entry.id   AF-A0A220W915-F1
#
_cell.length_a   1.000
_cell.length_b   1.000
_cell.length_c   1.000
_cell.angle_alpha   90.00
_cell.angle_beta   90.00
_cell.angle_gamma   90.00
#
_symmetry.space_group_name_H-M   'P 1'
#
loop_
_entity.id
_entity.type
_entity.pdbx_description
1 polymer ?
#
loop_
_entity_poly.entity_id
_entity_poly.type
_entity_poly.pdbx_seq_one_letter_code
_entity_poly.pdbx_strand_id
1 'polypeptide(L)'
;MKAGWMAGYFALGCIAGQAQAASSQIGFVCIAYQQQQKALAVTVRSTCLGSGKRTLTNSLALDVDQSTATIRLTGEFRTGATYRIGTADCMGSTAFRFSEKGVEARRYAVMLGDRYLGTADLLETGEQTPCFDAKTQGHASRIVRSVDFAQWSQELVPDWRAWRGDSLPALLAPLLDDFPNEPEGRPALRLSVEKVRWNPGIVNKRYPYPRQLEEVMAVEVTQKGLSDDSVAAMRYFGIARRGAAGWYLQQLYMQAMCARGTTAGQWGADRCP
;
A
#
# COMPACT_ATOMS: atom_id res chain seq x y z
N MET A 1 22.21 -35.75 52.96
CA MET A 1 22.56 -34.65 52.04
C MET A 1 22.34 -35.15 50.62
N LYS A 2 21.30 -34.62 49.93
CA LYS A 2 21.37 -33.85 48.65
C LYS A 2 21.96 -34.64 47.47
N ALA A 3 21.38 -34.74 46.28
CA ALA A 3 20.20 -34.14 45.66
C ALA A 3 19.81 -35.03 44.45
N GLY A 4 18.52 -35.11 44.14
CA GLY A 4 18.04 -35.75 42.91
C GLY A 4 18.19 -34.84 41.70
N TRP A 5 18.26 -35.46 40.51
CA TRP A 5 18.02 -34.79 39.24
C TRP A 5 17.21 -35.72 38.34
N MET A 6 15.93 -35.37 38.18
CA MET A 6 15.09 -35.77 37.06
C MET A 6 15.59 -35.04 35.82
N ALA A 7 15.83 -35.76 34.72
CA ALA A 7 15.86 -35.17 33.39
C ALA A 7 14.64 -35.68 32.64
N GLY A 8 13.54 -34.93 32.75
CA GLY A 8 12.35 -35.11 31.92
C GLY A 8 12.66 -34.65 30.51
N TYR A 9 12.47 -35.55 29.54
CA TYR A 9 12.44 -35.18 28.14
C TYR A 9 11.14 -34.41 27.86
N PHE A 10 11.25 -33.09 27.72
CA PHE A 10 10.24 -32.27 27.07
C PHE A 10 10.24 -32.60 25.57
N ALA A 11 9.35 -33.48 25.15
CA ALA A 11 8.96 -33.56 23.75
C ALA A 11 8.12 -32.31 23.44
N LEU A 12 8.79 -31.29 22.89
CA LEU A 12 8.15 -30.16 22.22
C LEU A 12 7.38 -30.71 21.02
N GLY A 13 6.09 -30.93 21.21
CA GLY A 13 5.16 -31.21 20.13
C GLY A 13 5.07 -30.00 19.22
N CYS A 14 5.71 -30.07 18.06
CA CYS A 14 5.38 -29.22 16.93
C CYS A 14 3.97 -29.59 16.48
N ILE A 15 2.97 -28.87 16.99
CA ILE A 15 1.64 -28.85 16.38
C ILE A 15 1.83 -28.16 15.02
N ALA A 16 1.94 -28.96 13.97
CA ALA A 16 1.70 -28.48 12.62
C ALA A 16 0.23 -28.06 12.54
N GLY A 17 -0.02 -26.78 12.82
CA GLY A 17 -1.29 -26.15 12.55
C GLY A 17 -1.49 -26.18 11.05
N GLN A 18 -2.17 -27.22 10.56
CA GLN A 18 -2.73 -27.22 9.22
C GLN A 18 -3.62 -26.00 9.11
N ALA A 19 -3.14 -24.98 8.39
CA ALA A 19 -3.91 -23.85 7.95
C ALA A 19 -4.97 -24.36 6.96
N GLN A 20 -6.01 -25.00 7.50
CA GLN A 20 -7.23 -25.24 6.76
C GLN A 20 -7.83 -23.86 6.49
N ALA A 21 -7.80 -23.48 5.21
CA ALA A 21 -8.40 -22.26 4.69
C ALA A 21 -9.92 -22.33 4.88
N ALA A 22 -10.38 -22.13 6.11
CA ALA A 22 -11.74 -21.74 6.40
C ALA A 22 -11.92 -20.30 5.90
N SER A 23 -13.00 -20.07 5.16
CA SER A 23 -13.27 -18.82 4.45
C SER A 23 -13.34 -17.66 5.44
N SER A 24 -12.24 -16.95 5.65
CA SER A 24 -12.24 -15.77 6.50
C SER A 24 -13.15 -14.72 5.85
N GLN A 25 -14.26 -14.37 6.51
CA GLN A 25 -15.21 -13.35 6.03
C GLN A 25 -14.69 -11.92 6.27
N ILE A 26 -13.37 -11.76 6.40
CA ILE A 26 -12.72 -10.47 6.62
C ILE A 26 -12.86 -9.67 5.32
N GLY A 27 -13.50 -8.52 5.43
CA GLY A 27 -13.68 -7.59 4.32
C GLY A 27 -12.59 -6.55 4.26
N PHE A 28 -12.31 -5.89 5.38
CA PHE A 28 -11.37 -4.78 5.42
C PHE A 28 -10.49 -4.82 6.66
N VAL A 29 -9.24 -4.36 6.50
CA VAL A 29 -8.31 -4.08 7.58
C VAL A 29 -7.97 -2.60 7.52
N CYS A 30 -8.36 -1.82 8.52
CA CYS A 30 -8.09 -0.39 8.60
C CYS A 30 -7.06 -0.11 9.68
N ILE A 31 -6.07 0.74 9.38
CA ILE A 31 -4.98 1.04 10.30
C ILE A 31 -4.96 2.52 10.61
N ALA A 32 -5.08 2.88 11.87
CA ALA A 32 -4.94 4.24 12.37
C ALA A 32 -3.75 4.29 13.33
N TYR A 33 -2.97 5.37 13.25
CA TYR A 33 -1.84 5.60 14.15
C TYR A 33 -2.01 6.93 14.89
N GLN A 34 -1.93 6.87 16.21
CA GLN A 34 -2.02 8.03 17.07
C GLN A 34 -0.61 8.42 17.50
N GLN A 35 -0.02 9.40 16.80
CA GLN A 35 1.38 9.82 17.03
C GLN A 35 1.66 10.20 18.48
N GLN A 36 0.75 10.96 19.11
CA GLN A 36 0.90 11.44 20.49
C GLN A 36 1.00 10.29 21.51
N GLN A 37 0.29 9.18 21.23
CA GLN A 37 0.24 8.02 22.11
C GLN A 37 1.18 6.91 21.67
N LYS A 38 1.87 7.07 20.52
CA LYS A 38 2.62 6.03 19.81
C LYS A 38 1.83 4.72 19.74
N ALA A 39 0.52 4.84 19.50
CA ALA A 39 -0.43 3.75 19.58
C ALA A 39 -0.99 3.42 18.20
N LEU A 40 -1.03 2.14 17.88
CA LEU A 40 -1.58 1.61 16.64
C LEU A 40 -2.97 1.05 16.90
N ALA A 41 -3.97 1.53 16.18
CA ALA A 41 -5.31 0.97 16.19
C ALA A 41 -5.57 0.25 14.86
N VAL A 42 -5.83 -1.05 14.93
CA VAL A 42 -6.15 -1.87 13.76
C VAL A 42 -7.61 -2.31 13.86
N THR A 43 -8.45 -1.83 12.95
CA THR A 43 -9.87 -2.20 12.89
C THR A 43 -10.08 -3.19 11.76
N VAL A 44 -10.52 -4.39 12.10
CA VAL A 44 -10.86 -5.44 11.14
C VAL A 44 -12.38 -5.50 11.00
N ARG A 45 -12.88 -5.34 9.77
CA ARG A 45 -14.31 -5.40 9.45
C ARG A 45 -14.59 -6.65 8.64
N SER A 46 -15.60 -7.41 9.03
CA SER A 46 -16.17 -8.46 8.20
C SER A 46 -17.01 -7.86 7.08
N THR A 47 -17.26 -8.65 6.04
CA THR A 47 -18.27 -8.27 5.05
C THR A 47 -19.67 -8.68 5.48
N CYS A 48 -20.67 -8.02 4.87
CA CYS A 48 -22.07 -8.43 4.97
C CYS A 48 -22.25 -9.93 4.76
N LEU A 49 -22.79 -10.57 5.79
CA LEU A 49 -23.18 -11.97 5.75
C LEU A 49 -24.56 -12.10 5.09
N GLY A 50 -24.72 -13.11 4.26
CA GLY A 50 -26.04 -13.47 3.73
C GLY A 50 -27.02 -13.82 4.85
N SER A 51 -28.32 -13.69 4.57
CA SER A 51 -29.39 -14.04 5.50
C SER A 51 -29.17 -15.44 6.10
N GLY A 52 -29.35 -15.56 7.41
CA GLY A 52 -29.17 -16.83 8.13
C GLY A 52 -27.73 -17.19 8.51
N LYS A 53 -26.72 -16.36 8.22
CA LYS A 53 -25.35 -16.56 8.74
C LYS A 53 -25.05 -15.59 9.88
N ARG A 54 -24.46 -16.10 10.97
CA ARG A 54 -23.94 -15.28 12.09
C ARG A 54 -22.47 -15.62 12.35
N THR A 55 -21.69 -14.63 12.78
CA THR A 55 -20.33 -14.85 13.31
C THR A 55 -20.42 -15.72 14.57
N LEU A 56 -19.82 -16.91 14.51
CA LEU A 56 -19.79 -17.88 15.62
C LEU A 56 -18.55 -17.73 16.48
N THR A 57 -17.42 -17.33 15.90
CA THR A 57 -16.14 -17.24 16.61
C THR A 57 -15.26 -16.18 15.97
N ASN A 58 -14.58 -15.43 16.83
CA ASN A 58 -13.52 -14.50 16.43
C ASN A 58 -12.20 -14.98 17.05
N SER A 59 -11.28 -15.43 16.21
CA SER A 59 -9.94 -15.91 16.61
C SER A 59 -8.83 -14.99 16.12
N LEU A 60 -9.18 -13.77 15.74
CA LEU A 60 -8.22 -12.82 15.18
C LEU A 60 -7.19 -12.41 16.24
N ALA A 61 -5.92 -12.50 15.84
CA ALA A 61 -4.77 -12.03 16.60
C ALA A 61 -4.00 -11.02 15.76
N LEU A 62 -3.44 -10.02 16.43
CA LEU A 62 -2.60 -8.99 15.85
C LEU A 62 -1.18 -9.17 16.36
N ASP A 63 -0.24 -9.26 15.44
CA ASP A 63 1.20 -9.30 15.68
C ASP A 63 1.85 -8.10 14.97
N VAL A 64 2.68 -7.36 15.69
CA VAL A 64 3.36 -6.17 15.16
C VAL A 64 4.86 -6.38 15.32
N ASP A 65 5.51 -6.83 14.25
CA ASP A 65 6.94 -7.01 14.21
C ASP A 65 7.61 -5.70 13.79
N GLN A 66 8.17 -5.01 14.77
CA GLN A 66 8.92 -3.77 14.54
C GLN A 66 10.23 -4.02 13.78
N SER A 67 10.87 -5.18 13.93
CA SER A 67 12.17 -5.44 13.28
C SER A 67 12.04 -5.56 11.76
N THR A 68 10.97 -6.19 11.29
CA THR A 68 10.67 -6.36 9.86
C THR A 68 9.70 -5.31 9.32
N ALA A 69 9.24 -4.39 10.17
CA ALA A 69 8.19 -3.43 9.88
C ALA A 69 6.94 -4.11 9.29
N THR A 70 6.44 -5.15 9.97
CA THR A 70 5.28 -5.94 9.53
C THR A 70 4.15 -5.87 10.55
N ILE A 71 2.92 -5.61 10.08
CA ILE A 71 1.68 -5.74 10.84
C ILE A 71 0.98 -6.98 10.31
N ARG A 72 0.95 -8.06 11.09
CA ARG A 72 0.36 -9.33 10.70
C ARG A 72 -0.91 -9.58 11.50
N LEU A 73 -2.01 -9.79 10.79
CA LEU A 73 -3.25 -10.30 11.35
C LEU A 73 -3.33 -11.79 11.06
N THR A 74 -3.53 -12.62 12.07
CA THR A 74 -3.76 -14.06 11.90
C THR A 74 -5.10 -14.46 12.48
N GLY A 75 -5.60 -15.64 12.11
CA GLY A 75 -6.90 -16.14 12.56
C GLY A 75 -8.03 -15.77 11.61
N GLU A 76 -9.27 -15.93 12.07
CA GLU A 76 -10.44 -15.89 11.20
C GLU A 76 -11.73 -15.47 11.91
N PHE A 77 -12.65 -14.90 11.12
CA PHE A 77 -14.07 -14.84 11.45
C PHE A 77 -14.75 -16.13 10.95
N ARG A 78 -15.11 -17.02 11.87
CA ARG A 78 -15.95 -18.17 11.54
C ARG A 78 -17.40 -17.76 11.54
N THR A 79 -18.11 -18.11 10.47
CA THR A 79 -19.56 -17.90 10.38
C THR A 79 -20.26 -19.25 10.31
N GLY A 80 -21.41 -19.35 10.94
CA GLY A 80 -22.24 -20.55 10.92
C GLY A 80 -23.62 -20.25 10.39
N ALA A 81 -24.23 -21.26 9.78
CA ALA A 81 -25.63 -21.21 9.43
C ALA A 81 -26.48 -21.30 10.70
N THR A 82 -27.39 -20.34 10.83
CA THR A 82 -28.51 -20.36 11.76
C THR A 82 -29.77 -20.48 10.92
N TYR A 83 -30.70 -21.36 11.29
CA TYR A 83 -31.94 -21.60 10.55
C TYR A 83 -32.96 -20.43 10.60
N ARG A 84 -32.52 -19.21 10.94
CA ARG A 84 -33.37 -18.03 10.99
C ARG A 84 -33.15 -17.17 9.75
N ILE A 85 -34.21 -17.02 8.96
CA ILE A 85 -34.26 -16.03 7.87
C ILE A 85 -34.26 -14.64 8.54
N GLY A 86 -33.21 -13.86 8.30
CA GLY A 86 -33.06 -12.49 8.80
C GLY A 86 -32.45 -11.58 7.75
N THR A 87 -32.52 -10.26 7.98
CA THR A 87 -31.82 -9.26 7.15
C THR A 87 -30.32 -9.53 7.16
N ALA A 88 -29.62 -9.26 6.06
CA ALA A 88 -28.18 -9.44 5.97
C ALA A 88 -27.48 -8.72 7.14
N ASP A 89 -26.66 -9.45 7.90
CA ASP A 89 -25.90 -8.87 9.03
C ASP A 89 -24.56 -8.36 8.50
N CYS A 90 -24.44 -7.03 8.41
CA CYS A 90 -23.21 -6.34 8.01
C CYS A 90 -22.35 -5.89 9.20
N MET A 91 -22.63 -6.35 10.43
CA MET A 91 -22.13 -5.68 11.64
C MET A 91 -20.93 -6.31 12.33
N GLY A 92 -20.33 -7.39 11.80
CA GLY A 92 -19.12 -7.94 12.41
C GLY A 92 -17.94 -6.98 12.24
N SER A 93 -17.61 -6.19 13.25
CA SER A 93 -16.36 -5.42 13.32
C SER A 93 -15.63 -5.73 14.62
N THR A 94 -14.31 -5.77 14.57
CA THR A 94 -13.47 -5.94 15.74
C THR A 94 -12.32 -4.96 15.64
N ALA A 95 -12.12 -4.18 16.69
CA ALA A 95 -11.01 -3.25 16.80
C ALA A 95 -9.96 -3.81 17.76
N PHE A 96 -8.74 -3.93 17.27
CA PHE A 96 -7.55 -4.17 18.06
C PHE A 96 -6.92 -2.81 18.36
N ARG A 97 -6.61 -2.57 19.62
CA ARG A 97 -5.74 -1.47 20.01
C ARG A 97 -4.44 -2.08 20.47
N PHE A 98 -3.38 -1.83 19.71
CA PHE A 98 -2.04 -2.19 20.08
C PHE A 98 -1.36 -0.93 20.62
N SER A 99 -1.25 -0.89 21.95
CA SER A 99 -0.61 0.21 22.68
C SER A 99 0.60 -0.27 23.47
N GLU A 100 1.19 -1.43 23.12
CA GLU A 100 2.47 -1.78 23.70
C GLU A 100 3.51 -0.73 23.29
N LYS A 101 4.33 -0.35 24.27
CA LYS A 101 5.16 0.85 24.28
C LYS A 101 5.93 1.02 22.97
N GLY A 102 5.52 2.03 22.20
CA GLY A 102 6.36 2.64 21.16
C GLY A 102 6.38 1.89 19.82
N VAL A 103 5.22 1.72 19.18
CA VAL A 103 5.21 1.44 17.74
C VAL A 103 5.90 2.62 17.05
N GLU A 104 7.02 2.35 16.38
CA GLU A 104 7.76 3.39 15.67
C GLU A 104 6.95 3.91 14.48
N ALA A 105 6.91 5.23 14.31
CA ALA A 105 6.33 5.86 13.14
C ALA A 105 7.21 5.57 11.92
N ARG A 106 6.79 4.60 11.10
CA ARG A 106 7.41 4.23 9.82
C ARG A 106 6.39 3.53 8.93
N ARG A 107 6.82 3.05 7.77
CA ARG A 107 5.99 2.24 6.87
C ARG A 107 5.97 0.79 7.32
N TYR A 108 4.78 0.22 7.42
CA TYR A 108 4.60 -1.19 7.74
C TYR A 108 3.93 -1.94 6.58
N ALA A 109 4.43 -3.13 6.28
CA ALA A 109 3.72 -4.09 5.44
C ALA A 109 2.54 -4.68 6.21
N VAL A 110 1.35 -4.66 5.63
CA VAL A 110 0.12 -5.16 6.25
C VAL A 110 -0.19 -6.53 5.68
N MET A 111 -0.27 -7.53 6.56
CA MET A 111 -0.45 -8.93 6.20
C MET A 111 -1.71 -9.50 6.86
N LEU A 112 -2.40 -10.39 6.18
CA LEU A 112 -3.46 -11.25 6.72
C LEU A 112 -3.10 -12.72 6.47
N GLY A 113 -2.69 -13.42 7.52
CA GLY A 113 -1.91 -14.65 7.41
C GLY A 113 -0.60 -14.38 6.67
N ASP A 114 -0.36 -15.15 5.61
CA ASP A 114 0.80 -14.97 4.73
C ASP A 114 0.50 -14.04 3.54
N ARG A 115 -0.70 -13.47 3.46
CA ARG A 115 -1.10 -12.61 2.33
C ARG A 115 -0.83 -11.15 2.62
N TYR A 116 -0.08 -10.50 1.72
CA TYR A 116 0.12 -9.05 1.72
C TYR A 116 -1.14 -8.31 1.24
N LEU A 117 -1.58 -7.34 2.04
CA LEU A 117 -2.73 -6.49 1.76
C LEU A 117 -2.34 -5.09 1.26
N GLY A 118 -1.18 -4.57 1.67
CA GLY A 118 -0.74 -3.22 1.32
C GLY A 118 0.30 -2.67 2.30
N THR A 119 0.70 -1.41 2.10
CA THR A 119 1.61 -0.69 3.01
C THR A 119 0.82 0.37 3.78
N ALA A 120 0.96 0.41 5.10
CA ALA A 120 0.50 1.51 5.93
C ALA A 120 1.66 2.47 6.20
N ASP A 121 1.55 3.71 5.74
CA ASP A 121 2.54 4.75 6.02
C ASP A 121 2.15 5.52 7.29
N LEU A 122 2.82 5.23 8.40
CA LEU A 122 2.54 5.89 9.68
C LEU A 122 3.27 7.24 9.83
N LEU A 123 4.05 7.64 8.81
CA LEU A 123 4.72 8.94 8.76
C LEU A 123 3.76 10.04 8.28
N GLU A 124 2.77 9.70 7.47
CA GLU A 124 1.81 10.65 6.93
C GLU A 124 0.65 10.85 7.92
N THR A 125 0.56 12.03 8.53
CA THR A 125 -0.57 12.44 9.37
C THR A 125 -1.74 12.90 8.50
N GLY A 126 -2.34 11.98 7.75
CA GLY A 126 -3.61 12.24 7.07
C GLY A 126 -4.79 11.88 7.97
N GLU A 127 -5.91 12.61 7.85
CA GLU A 127 -7.20 12.20 8.46
C GLU A 127 -7.70 10.85 7.91
N GLN A 128 -7.22 10.46 6.73
CA GLN A 128 -7.63 9.21 6.09
C GLN A 128 -6.95 8.02 6.74
N THR A 129 -7.74 7.18 7.40
CA THR A 129 -7.32 5.87 7.90
C THR A 129 -7.18 4.92 6.71
N PRO A 130 -5.96 4.45 6.33
CA PRO A 130 -5.80 3.49 5.26
C PRO A 130 -6.57 2.21 5.57
N CYS A 131 -7.44 1.80 4.65
CA CYS A 131 -8.20 0.56 4.72
C CYS A 131 -7.84 -0.36 3.55
N PHE A 132 -7.47 -1.60 3.86
CA PHE A 132 -7.05 -2.61 2.90
C PHE A 132 -8.16 -3.65 2.73
N ASP A 133 -8.57 -3.91 1.49
CA ASP A 133 -9.57 -4.92 1.16
C ASP A 133 -8.95 -6.33 1.26
N ALA A 134 -9.58 -7.18 2.08
CA ALA A 134 -9.17 -8.56 2.33
C ALA A 134 -9.91 -9.57 1.42
N LYS A 135 -10.85 -9.15 0.58
CA LYS A 135 -11.56 -10.04 -0.36
C LYS A 135 -10.95 -10.10 -1.74
N THR A 136 -10.17 -9.10 -2.13
CA THR A 136 -9.38 -9.16 -3.35
C THR A 136 -8.33 -10.27 -3.20
N GLN A 137 -8.69 -11.47 -3.69
CA GLN A 137 -7.79 -12.59 -3.87
C GLN A 137 -6.81 -12.23 -4.98
N GLY A 138 -5.52 -12.36 -4.69
CA GLY A 138 -4.46 -11.88 -5.57
C GLY A 138 -4.37 -10.36 -5.51
N HIS A 139 -3.19 -9.83 -5.80
CA HIS A 139 -3.01 -8.41 -6.07
C HIS A 139 -4.13 -7.97 -7.00
N ALA A 140 -5.17 -7.30 -6.49
CA ALA A 140 -6.06 -6.57 -7.36
C ALA A 140 -5.22 -5.42 -7.85
N SER A 141 -4.44 -5.69 -8.90
CA SER A 141 -3.54 -4.75 -9.54
C SER A 141 -4.30 -3.45 -9.64
N ARG A 142 -3.83 -2.46 -8.86
CA ARG A 142 -4.51 -1.20 -8.64
C ARG A 142 -4.97 -0.68 -10.00
N ILE A 143 -6.24 -0.30 -10.12
CA ILE A 143 -6.70 0.30 -11.37
C ILE A 143 -6.20 1.74 -11.36
N VAL A 144 -5.36 2.07 -12.33
CA VAL A 144 -4.81 3.40 -12.53
C VAL A 144 -5.48 3.98 -13.77
N ARG A 145 -6.06 5.17 -13.66
CA ARG A 145 -6.80 5.80 -14.77
C ARG A 145 -6.10 7.08 -15.18
N SER A 146 -6.14 7.42 -16.47
CA SER A 146 -5.60 8.70 -16.95
C SER A 146 -6.20 9.92 -16.24
N VAL A 147 -7.47 9.86 -15.87
CA VAL A 147 -8.16 10.93 -15.13
C VAL A 147 -7.59 11.19 -13.73
N ASP A 148 -6.92 10.20 -13.13
CA ASP A 148 -6.29 10.36 -11.81
C ASP A 148 -5.08 11.32 -11.89
N PHE A 149 -4.61 11.65 -13.10
CA PHE A 149 -3.48 12.54 -13.37
C PHE A 149 -3.89 13.89 -13.98
N ALA A 150 -5.16 14.29 -13.85
CA ALA A 150 -5.66 15.55 -14.41
C ALA A 150 -4.93 16.81 -13.87
N GLN A 151 -4.34 16.72 -12.68
CA GLN A 151 -3.57 17.79 -12.03
C GLN A 151 -2.05 17.58 -12.12
N TRP A 152 -1.58 16.77 -13.07
CA TRP A 152 -0.16 16.52 -13.30
C TRP A 152 0.25 17.02 -14.68
N SER A 153 1.52 17.41 -14.83
CA SER A 153 2.06 17.79 -16.13
C SER A 153 2.72 16.61 -16.83
N GLN A 154 2.58 16.53 -18.15
CA GLN A 154 3.35 15.62 -19.01
C GLN A 154 4.47 16.34 -19.78
N GLU A 155 4.51 17.68 -19.72
CA GLU A 155 5.35 18.53 -20.57
C GLU A 155 6.63 18.99 -19.86
N LEU A 156 6.70 18.84 -18.53
CA LEU A 156 7.83 19.31 -17.74
C LEU A 156 9.07 18.42 -17.80
N VAL A 157 8.93 17.17 -18.25
CA VAL A 157 10.07 16.29 -18.47
C VAL A 157 10.36 16.26 -19.97
N PRO A 158 11.47 16.84 -20.46
CA PRO A 158 11.79 16.80 -21.87
C PRO A 158 12.16 15.37 -22.30
N ASP A 159 11.83 15.03 -23.55
CA ASP A 159 12.30 13.82 -24.27
C ASP A 159 12.03 12.46 -23.61
N TRP A 160 11.23 12.37 -22.55
CA TRP A 160 10.96 11.11 -21.83
C TRP A 160 10.42 9.99 -22.72
N ARG A 161 9.73 10.34 -23.81
CA ARG A 161 9.20 9.39 -24.79
C ARG A 161 10.30 8.61 -25.52
N ALA A 162 11.50 9.18 -25.61
CA ALA A 162 12.67 8.54 -26.23
C ALA A 162 13.42 7.62 -25.26
N TRP A 163 13.18 7.71 -23.95
CA TRP A 163 13.91 6.94 -22.95
C TRP A 163 13.69 5.44 -23.11
N ARG A 164 14.78 4.68 -23.05
CA ARG A 164 14.80 3.21 -23.12
C ARG A 164 15.76 2.68 -22.06
N GLY A 165 15.52 1.48 -21.58
CA GLY A 165 16.45 0.79 -20.68
C GLY A 165 16.24 -0.71 -20.65
N ASP A 166 17.31 -1.46 -20.42
CA ASP A 166 17.24 -2.93 -20.32
C ASP A 166 16.54 -3.39 -19.01
N SER A 167 16.39 -2.47 -18.06
CA SER A 167 15.70 -2.67 -16.79
C SER A 167 14.89 -1.42 -16.41
N LEU A 168 13.95 -1.54 -15.47
CA LEU A 168 13.20 -0.40 -14.95
C LEU A 168 14.10 0.65 -14.29
N PRO A 169 15.11 0.31 -13.46
CA PRO A 169 16.08 1.29 -12.98
C PRO A 169 16.83 2.00 -14.11
N ALA A 170 17.29 1.27 -15.14
CA ALA A 170 17.98 1.88 -16.29
C ALA A 170 17.06 2.82 -17.09
N LEU A 171 15.79 2.48 -17.27
CA LEU A 171 14.79 3.35 -17.89
C LEU A 171 14.58 4.65 -17.10
N LEU A 172 14.70 4.59 -15.78
CA LEU A 172 14.47 5.71 -14.87
C LEU A 172 15.74 6.46 -14.49
N ALA A 173 16.92 6.06 -14.98
CA ALA A 173 18.20 6.68 -14.66
C ALA A 173 18.19 8.22 -14.78
N PRO A 174 17.58 8.84 -15.83
CA PRO A 174 17.49 10.29 -15.90
C PRO A 174 16.76 10.97 -14.72
N LEU A 175 15.86 10.26 -14.03
CA LEU A 175 15.17 10.76 -12.84
C LEU A 175 15.91 10.43 -11.54
N LEU A 176 16.85 9.47 -11.57
CA LEU A 176 17.56 9.00 -10.38
C LEU A 176 18.93 9.68 -10.26
N ASP A 177 19.58 9.96 -11.39
CA ASP A 177 20.94 10.53 -11.44
C ASP A 177 20.95 12.05 -11.18
N ASP A 178 19.84 12.74 -11.48
CA ASP A 178 19.67 14.19 -11.27
C ASP A 178 19.43 14.56 -9.78
N PHE A 179 19.48 13.60 -8.85
CA PHE A 179 19.25 13.85 -7.43
C PHE A 179 20.52 14.34 -6.73
N PRO A 180 20.51 15.50 -6.04
CA PRO A 180 21.72 16.06 -5.45
C PRO A 180 22.28 15.13 -4.36
N ASN A 181 23.59 14.85 -4.46
CA ASN A 181 24.34 14.09 -3.45
C ASN A 181 24.74 14.93 -2.24
N GLU A 182 24.43 16.24 -2.24
CA GLU A 182 24.90 17.16 -1.21
C GLU A 182 24.11 17.01 0.11
N PRO A 183 24.78 17.12 1.27
CA PRO A 183 24.24 16.76 2.57
C PRO A 183 23.25 17.76 3.20
N GLU A 184 23.06 18.96 2.62
CA GLU A 184 22.10 19.93 3.13
C GLU A 184 20.66 19.52 2.78
N GLY A 185 19.76 19.51 3.78
CA GLY A 185 18.33 19.22 3.58
C GLY A 185 17.90 17.75 3.77
N ARG A 186 18.84 16.82 4.02
CA ARG A 186 18.56 15.35 4.09
C ARG A 186 17.73 14.88 2.89
N PRO A 187 18.30 14.98 1.68
CA PRO A 187 17.58 14.63 0.47
C PRO A 187 17.11 13.17 0.55
N ALA A 188 15.82 12.93 0.31
CA ALA A 188 15.20 11.61 0.33
C ALA A 188 14.61 11.27 -1.05
N LEU A 189 15.09 10.15 -1.62
CA LEU A 189 14.55 9.56 -2.84
C LEU A 189 13.76 8.29 -2.51
N ARG A 190 12.57 8.17 -3.09
CA ARG A 190 11.71 6.98 -3.01
C ARG A 190 11.37 6.52 -4.42
N LEU A 191 11.67 5.26 -4.71
CA LEU A 191 11.18 4.56 -5.90
C LEU A 191 10.14 3.51 -5.48
N SER A 192 8.98 3.52 -6.11
CA SER A 192 7.94 2.49 -5.98
C SER A 192 7.67 1.89 -7.35
N VAL A 193 7.58 0.57 -7.41
CA VAL A 193 7.32 -0.18 -8.64
C VAL A 193 6.21 -1.19 -8.35
N GLU A 194 5.10 -1.11 -9.10
CA GLU A 194 3.92 -1.93 -8.87
C GLU A 194 3.33 -2.43 -10.20
N LYS A 195 2.88 -3.67 -10.24
CA LYS A 195 2.07 -4.17 -11.38
C LYS A 195 0.62 -3.70 -11.23
N VAL A 196 0.16 -2.86 -12.15
CA VAL A 196 -1.16 -2.21 -12.10
C VAL A 196 -2.01 -2.54 -13.33
N ARG A 197 -3.30 -2.26 -13.25
CA ARG A 197 -4.23 -2.31 -14.39
C ARG A 197 -4.48 -0.89 -14.90
N TRP A 198 -3.96 -0.58 -16.06
CA TRP A 198 -4.07 0.74 -16.67
C TRP A 198 -5.35 0.89 -17.47
N ASN A 199 -6.06 1.98 -17.21
CA ASN A 199 -7.17 2.45 -18.00
C ASN A 199 -6.77 3.79 -18.67
N PRO A 200 -6.41 3.78 -19.96
CA PRO A 200 -5.98 4.99 -20.67
C PRO A 200 -7.08 6.06 -20.78
N GLY A 201 -8.35 5.74 -20.48
CA GLY A 201 -9.43 6.71 -20.34
C GLY A 201 -9.54 7.71 -21.49
N ILE A 202 -10.16 7.30 -22.60
CA ILE A 202 -10.92 8.21 -23.46
C ILE A 202 -12.24 7.51 -23.76
N VAL A 203 -13.29 7.87 -23.01
CA VAL A 203 -14.67 7.50 -23.37
C VAL A 203 -15.05 8.37 -24.56
N ASN A 204 -14.73 7.91 -25.76
CA ASN A 204 -15.40 8.44 -26.93
C ASN A 204 -16.86 7.97 -26.81
N LYS A 205 -17.82 8.88 -26.59
CA LYS A 205 -19.25 8.57 -26.32
C LYS A 205 -19.91 7.65 -27.36
N ARG A 206 -19.26 7.42 -28.51
CA ARG A 206 -19.74 6.57 -29.62
C ARG A 206 -19.45 5.07 -29.48
N TYR A 207 -18.56 4.61 -28.59
CA TYR A 207 -18.25 3.18 -28.44
C TYR A 207 -18.16 2.77 -26.95
N PRO A 208 -19.15 2.06 -26.40
CA PRO A 208 -19.24 1.75 -24.96
C PRO A 208 -18.40 0.55 -24.51
N TYR A 209 -17.50 0.01 -25.35
CA TYR A 209 -16.65 -1.08 -24.90
C TYR A 209 -15.57 -0.53 -23.95
N PRO A 210 -15.47 -1.02 -22.70
CA PRO A 210 -14.33 -0.71 -21.87
C PRO A 210 -13.09 -1.23 -22.61
N ARG A 211 -12.16 -0.35 -23.00
CA ARG A 211 -10.83 -0.81 -23.41
C ARG A 211 -10.35 -1.75 -22.31
N GLN A 212 -9.94 -2.96 -22.71
CA GLN A 212 -9.45 -3.96 -21.77
C GLN A 212 -8.40 -3.29 -20.87
N LEU A 213 -8.58 -3.42 -19.56
CA LEU A 213 -7.60 -2.93 -18.59
C LEU A 213 -6.28 -3.64 -18.87
N GLU A 214 -5.26 -2.87 -19.22
CA GLU A 214 -3.96 -3.40 -19.64
C GLU A 214 -3.08 -3.60 -18.40
N GLU A 215 -2.47 -4.77 -18.25
CA GLU A 215 -1.48 -4.96 -17.19
C GLU A 215 -0.17 -4.25 -17.57
N VAL A 216 0.29 -3.35 -16.71
CA VAL A 216 1.50 -2.54 -16.93
C VAL A 216 2.28 -2.41 -15.63
N MET A 217 3.52 -1.92 -15.71
CA MET A 217 4.29 -1.54 -14.53
C MET A 217 4.08 -0.05 -14.26
N ALA A 218 3.48 0.29 -13.13
CA ALA A 218 3.53 1.65 -12.60
C ALA A 218 4.85 1.87 -11.89
N VAL A 219 5.45 3.02 -12.12
CA VAL A 219 6.64 3.48 -11.44
C VAL A 219 6.36 4.85 -10.84
N GLU A 220 6.68 5.02 -9.57
CA GLU A 220 6.55 6.31 -8.89
C GLU A 220 7.90 6.67 -8.28
N VAL A 221 8.40 7.85 -8.64
CA VAL A 221 9.65 8.40 -8.10
C VAL A 221 9.29 9.66 -7.32
N THR A 222 9.59 9.69 -6.03
CA THR A 222 9.42 10.90 -5.20
C THR A 222 10.78 11.33 -4.68
N GLN A 223 11.10 12.60 -4.88
CA GLN A 223 12.30 13.27 -4.41
C GLN A 223 11.87 14.38 -3.44
N LYS A 224 12.46 14.44 -2.25
CA LYS A 224 12.18 15.46 -1.23
C LYS A 224 13.47 16.02 -0.65
N GLY A 225 13.37 17.20 -0.04
CA GLY A 225 14.52 17.86 0.59
C GLY A 225 15.50 18.36 -0.46
N LEU A 226 14.98 18.79 -1.61
CA LEU A 226 15.78 19.42 -2.65
C LEU A 226 16.24 20.79 -2.14
N SER A 227 17.51 21.11 -2.35
CA SER A 227 18.16 22.36 -1.95
C SER A 227 17.86 23.53 -2.91
N ASP A 228 16.82 23.39 -3.74
CA ASP A 228 16.45 24.39 -4.73
C ASP A 228 15.53 25.45 -4.08
N ASP A 229 15.93 26.73 -4.19
CA ASP A 229 15.18 27.88 -3.69
C ASP A 229 13.76 27.99 -4.28
N SER A 230 13.50 27.33 -5.41
CA SER A 230 12.19 27.29 -6.07
C SER A 230 11.42 26.00 -5.81
N VAL A 231 12.09 24.84 -5.66
CA VAL A 231 11.44 23.51 -5.60
C VAL A 231 11.84 22.74 -4.34
N ALA A 232 10.86 22.44 -3.49
CA ALA A 232 11.08 21.67 -2.26
C ALA A 232 11.02 20.15 -2.48
N ALA A 233 10.25 19.69 -3.46
CA ALA A 233 10.10 18.27 -3.79
C ALA A 233 9.59 18.06 -5.23
N MET A 234 9.89 16.90 -5.79
CA MET A 234 9.38 16.46 -7.09
C MET A 234 8.77 15.06 -6.98
N ARG A 235 7.69 14.81 -7.72
CA ARG A 235 7.15 13.46 -7.86
C ARG A 235 6.85 13.16 -9.32
N TYR A 236 7.16 11.95 -9.73
CA TYR A 236 6.97 11.43 -11.06
C TYR A 236 6.13 10.16 -11.00
N PHE A 237 5.22 10.00 -11.94
CA PHE A 237 4.48 8.77 -12.13
C PHE A 237 4.58 8.32 -13.58
N GLY A 238 5.17 7.15 -13.79
CA GLY A 238 5.36 6.55 -15.09
C GLY A 238 4.49 5.30 -15.27
N ILE A 239 4.00 5.11 -16.49
CA ILE A 239 3.49 3.82 -16.96
C ILE A 239 4.56 3.21 -17.84
N ALA A 240 5.21 2.15 -17.37
CA ALA A 240 6.28 1.46 -18.07
C ALA A 240 5.80 0.16 -18.73
N ARG A 241 6.34 -0.12 -19.92
CA ARG A 241 6.12 -1.35 -20.67
C ARG A 241 7.44 -1.94 -21.15
N ARG A 242 7.42 -3.25 -21.38
CA ARG A 242 8.51 -3.97 -22.04
C ARG A 242 8.17 -4.17 -23.51
N GLY A 243 9.00 -3.62 -24.40
CA GLY A 243 8.96 -3.85 -25.85
C GLY A 243 10.14 -4.71 -26.32
N ALA A 244 10.33 -4.79 -27.64
CA ALA A 244 11.42 -5.56 -28.24
C ALA A 244 12.81 -4.98 -27.91
N ALA A 245 12.93 -3.65 -27.80
CA ALA A 245 14.18 -2.94 -27.50
C ALA A 245 14.34 -2.62 -26.00
N GLY A 246 13.68 -3.38 -25.12
CA GLY A 246 13.73 -3.17 -23.67
C GLY A 246 12.53 -2.42 -23.09
N TRP A 247 12.70 -1.87 -21.90
CA TRP A 247 11.68 -1.09 -21.19
C TRP A 247 11.58 0.31 -21.78
N TYR A 248 10.35 0.84 -21.81
CA TYR A 248 10.05 2.21 -22.22
C TYR A 248 8.86 2.77 -21.41
N LEU A 249 8.77 4.10 -21.33
CA LEU A 249 7.63 4.79 -20.73
C LEU A 249 6.55 5.02 -21.78
N GLN A 250 5.33 4.57 -21.50
CA GLN A 250 4.13 4.87 -22.28
C GLN A 250 3.54 6.23 -21.87
N GLN A 251 3.59 6.57 -20.58
CA GLN A 251 3.17 7.85 -20.01
C GLN A 251 4.15 8.24 -18.92
N LEU A 252 4.41 9.54 -18.77
CA LEU A 252 5.13 10.12 -17.64
C LEU A 252 4.41 11.38 -17.20
N TYR A 253 4.08 11.43 -15.92
CA TYR A 253 3.45 12.56 -15.25
C TYR A 253 4.41 13.11 -14.20
N MET A 254 4.39 14.42 -14.00
CA MET A 254 5.18 15.12 -12.99
C MET A 254 4.30 16.06 -12.17
N GLN A 255 4.61 16.16 -10.88
CA GLN A 255 4.24 17.29 -10.04
C GLN A 255 5.48 17.82 -9.31
N ALA A 256 5.51 19.13 -9.09
CA ALA A 256 6.49 19.80 -8.25
C ALA A 256 5.81 20.35 -6.99
N MET A 257 6.54 20.40 -5.90
CA MET A 257 6.17 21.15 -4.70
C MET A 257 7.06 22.38 -4.61
N CYS A 258 6.45 23.56 -4.64
CA CYS A 258 7.21 24.80 -4.63
C CYS A 258 7.72 25.13 -3.23
N ALA A 259 8.95 25.63 -3.12
CA ALA A 259 9.52 26.11 -1.87
C ALA A 259 9.01 27.51 -1.50
N ARG A 260 8.64 28.32 -2.51
CA ARG A 260 8.22 29.72 -2.38
C ARG A 260 7.04 30.07 -3.28
N GLY A 261 6.51 31.28 -3.11
CA GLY A 261 5.39 31.82 -3.89
C GLY A 261 4.03 31.50 -3.28
N THR A 262 2.96 31.82 -4.02
CA THR A 262 1.57 31.67 -3.56
C THR A 262 1.13 30.21 -3.40
N THR A 263 1.88 29.27 -3.97
CA THR A 263 1.65 27.82 -3.91
C THR A 263 2.73 27.07 -3.13
N ALA A 264 3.51 27.77 -2.29
CA ALA A 264 4.55 27.15 -1.46
C ALA A 264 4.00 25.99 -0.61
N GLY A 265 4.70 24.85 -0.61
CA GLY A 265 4.33 23.62 0.09
C GLY A 265 3.21 22.81 -0.56
N GLN A 266 2.69 23.23 -1.72
CA GLN A 266 1.61 22.54 -2.42
C GLN A 266 2.14 21.80 -3.65
N TRP A 267 1.59 20.62 -3.94
CA TRP A 267 1.87 19.89 -5.18
C TRP A 267 1.09 20.50 -6.34
N GLY A 268 1.78 20.86 -7.42
CA GLY A 268 1.20 21.41 -8.64
C GLY A 268 1.74 20.77 -9.91
N ALA A 269 0.98 20.89 -11.00
CA ALA A 269 1.44 20.55 -12.35
C ALA A 269 2.35 21.63 -12.94
N ASP A 270 2.28 22.84 -12.42
CA ASP A 270 2.96 24.01 -12.97
C ASP A 270 4.40 24.11 -12.49
N ARG A 271 5.21 24.90 -13.21
CA ARG A 271 6.56 25.24 -12.78
C ARG A 271 6.51 26.13 -11.55
N CYS A 272 7.41 25.89 -10.61
CA CYS A 272 7.59 26.79 -9.49
C CYS A 272 8.22 28.12 -9.93
N PRO A 273 7.87 29.23 -9.26
CA PRO A 273 8.37 30.57 -9.59
C PRO A 273 9.82 30.82 -9.14
#